data_AF-S4PT68-F1
#
_entry.id   AF-S4PT68-F1
#
_cell.length_a   1.000
_cell.length_b   1.000
_cell.length_c   1.000
_cell.angle_alpha   90.00
_cell.angle_beta   90.00
_cell.angle_gamma   90.00
#
_symmetry.space_group_name_H-M   'P 1'
#
loop_
_entity.id
_entity.type
_entity.pdbx_description
1 polymer ?
#
loop_
_entity_poly.entity_id
_entity_poly.type
_entity_poly.pdbx_seq_one_letter_code
_entity_poly.pdbx_strand_id
1 'polypeptide(L)'
;MTAHVINGEHIQEFLTPEGFCSLMALVGTNGQGIGTSPLALWVNSVSNLTMSDDEKQQLHMFIDKLYQYVEEESGQFLNTEGSGLFLLQSACNHSCAPNAESSFPYGNHRIELKAIKTIMPGEEIFISYLDECALQRSRHSRQKELAENYLFVCWCERCVAAGSEPDCSSEEDMSEEEEDADD
;
A
#
# COMPACT_ATOMS: atom_id res chain seq x y z
N MET A 1 13.83 -11.35 -30.51
CA MET A 1 14.76 -12.05 -29.57
C MET A 1 14.11 -12.42 -28.22
N THR A 2 12.82 -12.18 -28.00
CA THR A 2 12.16 -12.42 -26.70
C THR A 2 11.23 -13.64 -26.64
N ALA A 3 10.83 -14.21 -27.80
CA ALA A 3 9.83 -15.29 -27.86
C ALA A 3 10.28 -16.65 -27.25
N HIS A 4 11.56 -16.80 -26.90
CA HIS A 4 12.10 -18.03 -26.31
C HIS A 4 12.41 -17.93 -24.80
N VAL A 5 12.19 -16.76 -24.19
CA VAL A 5 12.50 -16.54 -22.77
C VAL A 5 11.31 -16.89 -21.88
N ILE A 6 10.09 -16.74 -22.39
CA ILE A 6 8.86 -17.05 -21.66
C ILE A 6 8.16 -18.17 -22.43
N ASN A 7 8.22 -19.40 -21.89
CA ASN A 7 7.52 -20.58 -22.45
C ASN A 7 6.31 -20.89 -21.56
N GLY A 8 5.11 -20.86 -22.13
CA GLY A 8 3.87 -21.14 -21.44
C GLY A 8 2.72 -21.27 -22.44
N GLU A 9 1.84 -22.24 -22.21
CA GLU A 9 0.74 -22.58 -23.14
C GLU A 9 -0.20 -21.38 -23.42
N HIS A 10 -0.24 -20.38 -22.54
CA HIS A 10 -1.15 -19.23 -22.59
C HIS A 10 -0.47 -17.89 -22.91
N ILE A 11 0.83 -17.85 -23.20
CA ILE A 11 1.55 -16.57 -23.40
C ILE A 11 1.01 -15.75 -24.56
N GLN A 12 0.59 -16.43 -25.63
CA GLN A 12 0.06 -15.74 -26.82
C GLN A 12 -1.18 -14.91 -26.49
N GLU A 13 -1.96 -15.30 -25.48
CA GLU A 13 -3.15 -14.58 -25.04
C GLU A 13 -2.77 -13.18 -24.50
N PHE A 14 -1.66 -13.08 -23.75
CA PHE A 14 -1.16 -11.82 -23.18
C PHE A 14 -0.41 -10.92 -24.17
N LEU A 15 -0.11 -11.40 -25.38
CA LEU A 15 0.55 -10.61 -26.43
C LEU A 15 -0.44 -9.85 -27.33
N THR A 16 -1.74 -10.03 -27.12
CA THR A 16 -2.80 -9.22 -27.73
C THR A 16 -2.98 -7.90 -26.98
N PRO A 17 -3.51 -6.83 -27.61
CA PRO A 17 -3.83 -5.59 -26.89
C PRO A 17 -4.74 -5.82 -25.67
N GLU A 18 -5.77 -6.66 -25.82
CA GLU A 18 -6.72 -6.98 -24.75
C GLU A 18 -6.06 -7.77 -23.62
N GLY A 19 -5.22 -8.76 -23.97
CA GLY A 19 -4.48 -9.55 -23.00
C GLY A 19 -3.44 -8.73 -22.25
N PHE A 20 -2.75 -7.82 -22.94
CA PHE A 20 -1.83 -6.88 -22.31
C PHE A 20 -2.57 -5.95 -21.32
N CYS A 21 -3.71 -5.36 -21.72
CA CYS A 21 -4.52 -4.56 -20.81
C CYS A 21 -5.01 -5.36 -19.60
N SER A 22 -5.43 -6.62 -19.82
CA SER A 22 -5.87 -7.50 -18.74
C SER A 22 -4.75 -7.81 -17.75
N LEU A 23 -3.53 -8.06 -18.26
CA LEU A 23 -2.34 -8.26 -17.44
C LEU A 23 -2.00 -7.00 -16.63
N MET A 24 -2.04 -5.83 -17.25
CA MET A 24 -1.76 -4.55 -16.58
C MET A 24 -2.83 -4.23 -15.53
N ALA A 25 -4.11 -4.53 -15.80
CA ALA A 25 -5.18 -4.39 -14.82
C ALA A 25 -4.98 -5.34 -13.63
N LEU A 26 -4.62 -6.60 -13.88
CA LEU A 26 -4.32 -7.58 -12.83
C LEU A 26 -3.16 -7.11 -11.94
N VAL A 27 -2.04 -6.70 -12.57
CA VAL A 27 -0.85 -6.21 -11.85
C VAL A 27 -1.14 -4.90 -11.14
N GLY A 28 -1.87 -3.97 -11.75
CA GLY A 28 -2.18 -2.66 -11.15
C GLY A 28 -3.09 -2.76 -9.93
N THR A 29 -4.08 -3.66 -9.96
CA THR A 29 -5.06 -3.80 -8.86
C THR A 29 -4.66 -4.79 -7.77
N ASN A 30 -3.78 -5.75 -8.07
CA ASN A 30 -3.39 -6.81 -7.12
C ASN A 30 -1.88 -6.84 -6.84
N GLY A 31 -1.11 -5.94 -7.45
CA GLY A 31 0.33 -5.85 -7.24
C GLY A 31 0.63 -5.36 -5.82
N GLN A 32 1.41 -6.14 -5.08
CA GLN A 32 1.91 -5.75 -3.77
C GLN A 32 3.35 -5.29 -3.89
N GLY A 33 3.62 -4.04 -3.47
CA GLY A 33 4.98 -3.54 -3.30
C GLY A 33 5.73 -4.38 -2.25
N ILE A 34 6.92 -4.85 -2.63
CA ILE A 34 7.83 -5.59 -1.76
C ILE A 34 8.71 -4.56 -1.04
N GLY A 35 8.25 -4.15 0.15
CA GLY A 35 8.87 -3.12 0.98
C GLY A 35 10.07 -3.61 1.78
N THR A 36 11.11 -4.10 1.10
CA THR A 36 12.30 -4.71 1.73
C THR A 36 13.57 -3.89 1.57
N SER A 37 13.43 -2.59 1.28
CA SER A 37 14.58 -1.70 1.07
C SER A 37 15.54 -1.74 2.28
N PRO A 38 16.86 -1.63 2.08
CA PRO A 38 17.82 -1.59 3.18
C PRO A 38 17.50 -0.50 4.22
N LEU A 39 16.98 0.64 3.77
CA LEU A 39 16.56 1.74 4.63
C LEU A 39 15.33 1.37 5.47
N ALA A 40 14.30 0.79 4.86
CA ALA A 40 13.10 0.34 5.58
C ALA A 40 13.42 -0.76 6.59
N LEU A 41 14.30 -1.70 6.24
CA LEU A 41 14.77 -2.75 7.16
C LEU A 41 15.54 -2.16 8.36
N TRP A 42 16.39 -1.16 8.11
CA TRP A 42 17.08 -0.44 9.17
C TRP A 42 16.09 0.29 10.08
N VAL A 43 15.13 1.05 9.53
CA VAL A 43 14.07 1.74 10.28
C VAL A 43 13.30 0.77 11.17
N ASN A 44 12.83 -0.35 10.61
CA ASN A 44 12.13 -1.38 11.38
C ASN A 44 12.98 -1.97 12.50
N SER A 45 14.28 -2.16 12.26
CA SER A 45 15.19 -2.72 13.26
C SER A 45 15.41 -1.75 14.42
N VAL A 46 15.60 -0.45 14.13
CA VAL A 46 15.85 0.57 15.17
C VAL A 46 14.58 0.90 15.96
N SER A 47 13.41 0.93 15.32
CA SER A 47 12.13 1.22 16.00
C SER A 47 11.70 0.12 16.98
N ASN A 48 12.20 -1.11 16.81
CA ASN A 48 11.94 -2.22 17.73
C ASN A 48 12.89 -2.29 18.93
N LEU A 49 13.88 -1.39 19.02
CA LEU A 49 14.80 -1.35 20.16
C LEU A 49 14.09 -0.84 21.43
N THR A 50 14.51 -1.35 22.58
CA THR A 50 14.04 -0.85 23.87
C THR A 50 14.72 0.48 24.16
N MET A 51 13.93 1.56 24.14
CA MET A 51 14.39 2.95 24.29
C MET A 51 13.38 3.72 25.14
N SER A 52 13.82 4.81 25.78
CA SER A 52 12.93 5.77 26.43
C SER A 52 12.07 6.52 25.42
N ASP A 53 10.96 7.13 25.88
CA ASP A 53 10.05 7.86 24.99
C ASP A 53 10.75 9.06 24.32
N ASP A 54 11.64 9.74 25.04
CA ASP A 54 12.45 10.85 24.50
C ASP A 54 13.39 10.37 23.39
N GLU A 55 14.06 9.23 23.60
CA GLU A 55 14.95 8.64 22.59
C GLU A 55 14.18 8.17 21.35
N LYS A 56 12.98 7.61 21.53
CA LYS A 56 12.11 7.23 20.39
C LYS A 56 11.68 8.45 19.59
N GLN A 57 11.31 9.54 20.27
CA GLN A 57 10.93 10.77 19.59
C GLN A 57 12.09 11.34 18.78
N GLN A 58 13.31 11.36 19.34
CA GLN A 58 14.50 11.79 18.63
C GLN A 58 14.81 10.89 17.41
N LEU A 59 14.63 9.57 17.57
CA LEU A 59 14.82 8.61 16.49
C LEU A 59 13.82 8.84 15.35
N HIS A 60 12.54 9.03 15.65
CA HIS A 60 11.52 9.35 14.63
C HIS A 60 11.87 10.64 13.88
N MET A 61 12.20 11.72 14.59
CA MET A 61 12.62 12.98 13.95
C MET A 61 13.84 12.81 13.06
N PHE A 62 14.79 11.94 13.43
CA PHE A 62 15.95 11.62 12.61
C PHE A 62 15.56 10.82 11.36
N ILE A 63 14.68 9.83 11.49
CA ILE A 63 14.19 9.01 10.39
C ILE A 63 13.44 9.88 9.36
N ASP A 64 12.55 10.75 9.82
CA ASP A 64 11.78 11.65 8.95
C ASP A 64 12.73 12.55 8.14
N LYS A 65 13.73 13.13 8.81
CA LYS A 65 14.75 13.96 8.18
C LYS A 65 15.64 13.19 7.22
N LEU A 66 15.94 11.93 7.54
CA LEU A 66 16.70 11.04 6.66
C LEU A 66 15.93 10.75 5.36
N TYR A 67 14.63 10.45 5.45
CA TYR A 67 13.79 10.26 4.27
C TYR A 67 13.72 11.52 3.41
N GLN A 68 13.56 12.69 4.03
CA GLN A 68 13.60 13.96 3.31
C GLN A 68 14.91 14.15 2.54
N TYR A 69 16.06 13.87 3.16
CA TYR A 69 17.35 13.98 2.48
C TYR A 69 17.53 12.95 1.36
N VAL A 70 17.04 11.73 1.55
CA VAL A 70 17.06 10.72 0.49
C VAL A 70 16.22 11.19 -0.69
N GLU A 71 15.05 11.78 -0.45
CA GLU A 71 14.17 12.30 -1.50
C GLU A 71 14.76 13.51 -2.22
N GLU A 72 15.37 14.45 -1.50
CA GLU A 72 16.06 15.61 -2.09
C GLU A 72 17.19 15.20 -3.04
N GLU A 73 17.93 14.14 -2.71
CA GLU A 73 19.08 13.68 -3.48
C GLU A 73 18.72 12.66 -4.59
N SER A 74 17.70 11.82 -4.37
CA SER A 74 17.33 10.72 -5.28
C SER A 74 16.03 10.92 -6.04
N GLY A 75 15.25 11.97 -5.73
CA GLY A 75 13.88 12.14 -6.18
C GLY A 75 12.94 11.20 -5.42
N GLN A 76 11.81 10.84 -6.03
CA GLN A 76 10.81 9.97 -5.40
C GLN A 76 11.42 8.63 -4.97
N PHE A 77 11.63 8.47 -3.66
CA PHE A 77 12.22 7.28 -3.09
C PHE A 77 11.14 6.26 -2.75
N LEU A 78 10.90 5.35 -3.70
CA LEU A 78 10.02 4.21 -3.47
C LEU A 78 10.73 3.25 -2.52
N ASN A 79 10.21 3.11 -1.30
CA ASN A 79 10.65 2.16 -0.27
C ASN A 79 10.43 0.67 -0.66
N THR A 80 10.50 0.36 -1.95
CA THR A 80 10.02 -0.86 -2.58
C THR A 80 11.09 -1.38 -3.54
N GLU A 81 11.45 -2.66 -3.42
CA GLU A 81 12.44 -3.30 -4.31
C GLU A 81 11.80 -3.86 -5.59
N GLY A 82 10.47 -3.99 -5.61
CA GLY A 82 9.69 -4.47 -6.75
C GLY A 82 8.23 -4.72 -6.38
N SER A 83 7.46 -5.26 -7.32
CA SER A 83 6.06 -5.63 -7.09
C SER A 83 5.87 -7.13 -7.34
N GLY A 84 4.99 -7.76 -6.55
CA GLY A 84 4.66 -9.17 -6.65
C GLY A 84 3.16 -9.43 -6.61
N LEU A 85 2.72 -10.51 -7.26
CA LEU A 85 1.35 -11.01 -7.18
C LEU A 85 1.26 -12.16 -6.18
N PHE A 86 0.47 -11.99 -5.14
CA PHE A 86 0.36 -12.95 -4.04
C PHE A 86 -1.07 -13.48 -3.91
N LEU A 87 -1.35 -14.57 -4.63
CA LEU A 87 -2.71 -15.12 -4.80
C LEU A 87 -3.56 -15.17 -3.52
N LEU A 88 -2.99 -15.63 -2.40
CA LEU A 88 -3.73 -15.74 -1.13
C LEU A 88 -3.97 -14.39 -0.45
N GLN A 89 -3.02 -13.47 -0.53
CA GLN A 89 -3.18 -12.13 0.03
C GLN A 89 -4.15 -11.30 -0.83
N SER A 90 -4.09 -11.44 -2.16
CA SER A 90 -5.01 -10.77 -3.08
C SER A 90 -6.48 -11.20 -2.91
N ALA A 91 -6.75 -12.30 -2.19
CA ALA A 91 -8.10 -12.72 -1.84
C ALA A 91 -8.67 -12.00 -0.61
N CYS A 92 -7.85 -11.26 0.14
CA CYS A 92 -8.27 -10.54 1.34
C CYS A 92 -8.81 -9.16 0.95
N ASN A 93 -10.04 -8.83 1.37
CA ASN A 93 -10.67 -7.57 1.05
C ASN A 93 -10.13 -6.40 1.87
N HIS A 94 -10.41 -5.18 1.39
CA HIS A 94 -10.05 -3.95 2.07
C HIS A 94 -10.94 -3.64 3.29
N SER A 95 -10.33 -3.13 4.36
CA SER A 95 -11.01 -2.32 5.38
C SER A 95 -10.08 -1.19 5.84
N CYS A 96 -10.62 0.02 6.05
CA CYS A 96 -9.85 1.11 6.66
C CYS A 96 -9.60 0.89 8.17
N ALA A 97 -10.13 -0.21 8.73
CA ALA A 97 -9.87 -0.70 10.07
C ALA A 97 -9.60 -2.22 10.01
N PRO A 98 -8.48 -2.64 9.40
CA PRO A 98 -8.22 -4.05 9.11
C PRO A 98 -8.09 -4.90 10.38
N ASN A 99 -8.15 -6.22 10.22
CA ASN A 99 -7.88 -7.20 11.27
C ASN A 99 -6.60 -8.03 11.00
N ALA A 100 -6.00 -7.87 9.82
CA ALA A 100 -4.71 -8.43 9.46
C ALA A 100 -3.84 -7.42 8.70
N GLU A 101 -2.52 -7.61 8.75
CA GLU A 101 -1.53 -6.78 8.07
C GLU A 101 -0.58 -7.65 7.24
N SER A 102 -0.15 -7.13 6.09
CA SER A 102 0.88 -7.74 5.23
C SER A 102 2.26 -7.26 5.66
N SER A 103 3.23 -8.17 5.75
CA SER A 103 4.62 -7.82 6.09
C SER A 103 5.63 -8.70 5.34
N PHE A 104 6.87 -8.21 5.25
CA PHE A 104 8.01 -8.94 4.67
C PHE A 104 9.12 -9.12 5.71
N PRO A 105 8.89 -9.95 6.75
CA PRO A 105 9.75 -10.01 7.94
C PRO A 105 11.17 -10.52 7.67
N TYR A 106 11.38 -11.18 6.52
CA TYR A 106 12.65 -11.78 6.14
C TYR A 106 13.48 -10.93 5.17
N GLY A 107 13.04 -9.70 4.87
CA GLY A 107 13.74 -8.83 3.90
C GLY A 107 13.83 -9.47 2.50
N ASN A 108 12.81 -10.23 2.11
CA ASN A 108 12.74 -10.88 0.80
C ASN A 108 11.29 -10.88 0.28
N HIS A 109 11.06 -11.50 -0.88
CA HIS A 109 9.75 -11.55 -1.54
C HIS A 109 8.70 -12.46 -0.86
N ARG A 110 8.96 -13.00 0.35
CA ARG A 110 7.96 -13.79 1.08
C ARG A 110 7.09 -12.88 1.94
N ILE A 111 5.82 -12.78 1.54
CA ILE A 111 4.79 -12.09 2.30
C ILE A 111 4.31 -12.97 3.47
N GLU A 112 4.12 -12.35 4.62
CA GLU A 112 3.35 -12.90 5.73
C GLU A 112 2.12 -12.04 5.97
N LEU A 113 0.99 -12.70 6.21
CA LEU A 113 -0.23 -12.05 6.66
C LEU A 113 -0.43 -12.35 8.15
N LYS A 114 -0.39 -11.30 8.96
CA LYS A 114 -0.43 -11.41 10.42
C LYS A 114 -1.70 -10.79 10.98
N ALA A 115 -2.39 -11.50 11.87
CA ALA A 115 -3.53 -10.95 12.58
C ALA A 115 -3.07 -9.85 13.56
N ILE A 116 -3.72 -8.69 13.50
CA ILE A 116 -3.52 -7.55 14.42
C ILE A 116 -4.67 -7.39 15.41
N LYS A 117 -5.76 -8.12 15.18
CA LYS A 117 -6.91 -8.26 16.09
C LYS A 117 -7.24 -9.75 16.23
N THR A 118 -8.03 -10.10 17.25
CA THR A 118 -8.61 -11.45 17.33
C THR A 118 -9.54 -11.65 16.14
N ILE A 119 -9.41 -12.80 15.45
CA ILE A 119 -10.26 -13.19 14.32
C ILE A 119 -10.99 -14.49 14.71
N MET A 120 -12.31 -14.45 14.77
CA MET A 120 -13.14 -15.58 15.15
C MET A 120 -13.46 -16.47 13.95
N PRO A 121 -13.78 -17.78 14.15
CA PRO A 121 -14.19 -18.65 13.06
C PRO A 121 -15.39 -18.08 12.29
N GLY A 122 -15.24 -17.94 10.97
CA GLY A 122 -16.27 -17.38 10.08
C GLY A 122 -16.17 -15.86 9.88
N GLU A 123 -15.29 -15.17 10.59
CA GLU A 123 -14.98 -13.77 10.29
C GLU A 123 -14.09 -13.66 9.05
N GLU A 124 -14.36 -12.64 8.25
CA GLU A 124 -13.57 -12.31 7.08
C GLU A 124 -12.24 -11.66 7.49
N ILE A 125 -11.19 -11.95 6.72
CA ILE A 125 -9.87 -11.35 6.91
C ILE A 125 -9.80 -10.10 6.04
N PHE A 126 -9.56 -8.96 6.68
CA PHE A 126 -9.43 -7.67 6.02
C PHE A 126 -8.01 -7.13 6.17
N ILE A 127 -7.48 -6.61 5.07
CA ILE A 127 -6.23 -5.87 5.00
C ILE A 127 -6.50 -4.41 4.61
N SER A 128 -5.51 -3.53 4.76
CA SER A 128 -5.56 -2.22 4.10
C SER A 128 -4.96 -2.31 2.71
N TYR A 129 -5.56 -1.59 1.76
CA TYR A 129 -5.01 -1.39 0.41
C TYR A 129 -4.30 -0.03 0.31
N LEU A 130 -4.50 0.80 1.32
CA LEU A 130 -3.92 2.11 1.49
C LEU A 130 -2.69 1.97 2.38
N ASP A 131 -1.64 2.73 2.10
CA ASP A 131 -0.51 2.86 3.01
C ASP A 131 -0.90 3.57 4.31
N GLU A 132 0.02 3.63 5.28
CA GLU A 132 -0.26 4.22 6.58
C GLU A 132 -0.64 5.71 6.47
N CYS A 133 0.01 6.47 5.58
CA CYS A 133 -0.27 7.89 5.40
C CYS A 133 -1.68 8.11 4.84
N ALA A 134 -2.01 7.44 3.73
CA ALA A 134 -3.33 7.47 3.13
C ALA A 134 -4.41 6.96 4.08
N LEU A 135 -4.11 5.94 4.88
CA LEU A 135 -5.02 5.41 5.89
C LEU A 135 -5.33 6.45 6.98
N GLN A 136 -4.42 7.37 7.30
CA GLN A 136 -4.67 8.46 8.27
C GLN A 136 -5.40 9.67 7.67
N ARG A 137 -5.50 9.79 6.35
CA ARG A 137 -6.23 10.88 5.66
C ARG A 137 -7.74 10.84 5.93
N SER A 138 -8.45 11.86 5.45
CA SER A 138 -9.89 12.02 5.62
C SER A 138 -10.69 10.85 5.03
N ARG A 139 -11.97 10.73 5.41
CA ARG A 139 -12.87 9.75 4.75
C ARG A 139 -12.95 10.00 3.25
N HIS A 140 -13.01 11.27 2.84
CA HIS A 140 -13.12 11.66 1.44
C HIS A 140 -11.91 11.16 0.62
N SER A 141 -10.69 11.51 1.05
CA SER A 141 -9.45 11.15 0.35
C SER A 141 -9.29 9.63 0.22
N ARG A 142 -9.58 8.88 1.30
CA ARG A 142 -9.57 7.40 1.25
C ARG A 142 -10.60 6.83 0.26
N GLN A 143 -11.79 7.42 0.17
CA GLN A 143 -12.81 6.94 -0.78
C GLN A 143 -12.44 7.27 -2.23
N LYS A 144 -11.87 8.45 -2.47
CA LYS A 144 -11.37 8.86 -3.79
C LYS A 144 -10.32 7.85 -4.28
N GLU A 145 -9.30 7.61 -3.48
CA GLU A 145 -8.21 6.69 -3.82
C GLU A 145 -8.69 5.25 -4.06
N LEU A 146 -9.62 4.75 -3.22
CA LEU A 146 -10.19 3.41 -3.40
C LEU A 146 -11.10 3.32 -4.64
N ALA A 147 -11.83 4.39 -4.97
CA ALA A 147 -12.69 4.42 -6.15
C ALA A 147 -11.87 4.48 -7.44
N GLU A 148 -10.79 5.25 -7.46
CA GLU A 148 -9.91 5.43 -8.63
C GLU A 148 -9.05 4.18 -8.90
N ASN A 149 -8.43 3.64 -7.84
CA ASN A 149 -7.45 2.56 -8.00
C ASN A 149 -8.06 1.15 -7.91
N TYR A 150 -9.16 0.99 -7.18
CA TYR A 150 -9.76 -0.33 -6.88
C TYR A 150 -11.23 -0.44 -7.27
N LEU A 151 -11.84 0.63 -7.80
CA LEU A 151 -13.16 0.63 -8.41
C LEU A 151 -14.30 0.22 -7.44
N PHE A 152 -14.18 0.55 -6.15
CA PHE A 152 -15.22 0.28 -5.16
C PHE A 152 -15.38 1.41 -4.13
N VAL A 153 -16.49 1.39 -3.40
CA VAL A 153 -16.76 2.29 -2.27
C VAL A 153 -16.61 1.52 -0.97
N CYS A 154 -15.81 2.03 -0.03
CA CYS A 154 -15.57 1.38 1.25
C CYS A 154 -16.69 1.64 2.26
N TRP A 155 -17.27 0.58 2.80
CA TRP A 155 -18.33 0.65 3.82
C TRP A 155 -17.90 0.10 5.19
N CYS A 156 -16.58 0.08 5.45
CA CYS A 156 -16.07 -0.41 6.72
C CYS A 156 -16.53 0.44 7.91
N GLU A 157 -16.41 -0.11 9.13
CA GLU A 157 -16.82 0.56 10.38
C GLU A 157 -16.29 2.00 10.50
N ARG A 158 -15.03 2.22 10.09
CA ARG A 158 -14.39 3.54 10.15
C ARG A 158 -14.98 4.53 9.15
N CYS A 159 -15.28 4.09 7.93
CA CYS A 159 -15.91 4.93 6.92
C CYS A 159 -17.38 5.23 7.22
N VAL A 160 -18.09 4.31 7.88
CA VAL A 160 -19.47 4.53 8.33
C VAL A 160 -19.50 5.50 9.50
N ALA A 161 -18.61 5.33 10.48
CA ALA A 161 -18.53 6.22 11.66
C ALA A 161 -18.22 7.67 11.28
N ALA A 162 -17.34 7.89 10.28
CA ALA A 162 -16.97 9.22 9.80
C ALA A 162 -17.97 9.82 8.79
N GLY A 163 -19.08 9.13 8.46
CA GLY A 163 -20.04 9.60 7.45
C GLY A 163 -20.80 10.89 7.80
N SER A 164 -20.71 11.35 9.04
CA SER A 164 -21.29 12.63 9.52
C SER A 164 -20.31 13.79 9.58
N GLU A 165 -19.02 13.55 9.32
CA GLU A 165 -18.01 14.60 9.32
C GLU A 165 -18.04 15.34 7.97
N PRO A 166 -17.87 16.67 7.95
CA PRO A 166 -17.72 17.40 6.71
C PRO A 166 -16.47 16.89 5.96
N ASP A 167 -16.57 16.77 4.64
CA ASP A 167 -15.44 16.44 3.77
C ASP A 167 -14.44 17.61 3.82
N CYS A 168 -13.56 17.59 4.81
CA CYS A 168 -12.39 18.48 4.85
C CYS A 168 -11.28 17.78 4.07
N SER A 169 -11.12 18.15 2.80
CA SER A 169 -9.88 17.93 2.06
C SER A 169 -8.75 18.69 2.78
N SER A 170 -7.60 18.06 2.98
CA SER A 170 -6.41 18.79 3.43
C SER A 170 -5.93 19.74 2.33
N GLU A 171 -5.06 20.70 2.64
CA GLU A 171 -4.45 21.56 1.61
C GLU A 171 -3.66 20.75 0.55
N GLU A 172 -3.16 19.56 0.92
CA GLU A 172 -2.53 18.60 0.01
C GLU A 172 -3.55 17.99 -0.98
N ASP A 173 -4.74 17.63 -0.51
CA ASP A 173 -5.81 17.09 -1.35
C ASP A 173 -6.30 18.14 -2.38
N MET A 174 -6.26 19.43 -2.04
CA MET A 174 -6.62 20.52 -2.96
C MET A 174 -5.60 20.72 -4.09
N SER A 175 -4.30 20.50 -3.83
CA SER A 175 -3.27 20.60 -4.87
C SER A 175 -3.35 19.45 -5.89
N GLU A 176 -3.70 18.24 -5.46
CA GLU A 176 -3.88 17.09 -6.36
C GLU A 176 -5.14 17.25 -7.24
N GLU A 177 -6.23 17.83 -6.71
CA GLU A 177 -7.44 18.11 -7.50
C GLU A 177 -7.26 19.22 -8.55
N GLU A 178 -6.35 20.20 -8.33
CA GLU A 178 -6.04 21.23 -9.32
C GLU A 178 -5.19 20.68 -10.49
N GLU A 179 -4.33 19.69 -10.25
CA GLU A 179 -3.54 19.03 -11.31
C GLU A 179 -4.40 18.12 -12.22
N ASP A 180 -5.40 17.43 -11.67
CA ASP A 180 -6.32 16.57 -12.43
C ASP A 180 -7.41 17.34 -13.21
N ALA A 181 -7.62 18.63 -12.93
CA ALA A 181 -8.66 19.46 -13.56
C ALA A 181 -8.22 20.15 -14.85
N ASP A 182 -6.94 20.10 -15.20
CA ASP A 182 -6.32 20.81 -16.33
C ASP A 182 -6.02 19.92 -17.57
N ASP A 183 -6.50 18.66 -17.61
CA ASP A 183 -6.36 17.71 -18.75
C ASP A 183 -7.68 17.39 -19.48
#